data_AF-A0A9Q9MNV7-F1
#
_entry.id   AF-A0A9Q9MNV7-F1
#
_cell.length_a   1.000
_cell.length_b   1.000
_cell.length_c   1.000
_cell.angle_alpha   90.00
_cell.angle_beta   90.00
_cell.angle_gamma   90.00
#
_symmetry.space_group_name_H-M   'P 1'
#
loop_
_entity.id
_entity.type
_entity.pdbx_description
1 polymer ?
#
loop_
_entity_poly.entity_id
_entity_poly.type
_entity_poly.pdbx_seq_one_letter_code
_entity_poly.pdbx_strand_id
1 'polypeptide(L)'
;MVICAIENIILSVVLGGFLGVAGILFASSFSRITTYIWIEPKILFKEYFNREANRYYMKLSVNFIIVSLITFFSLIIDNIINPNNFIIFGIEFIIVFILSVGMSLFFYRKSRGMKIIISFVKNKIFK
;
A
#
# COMPACT_ATOMS: atom_id res chain seq x y z
N MET A 1 -5.32 0.90 -23.25
CA MET A 1 -5.67 2.32 -23.03
C MET A 1 -7.17 2.62 -23.17
N VAL A 2 -7.96 1.83 -23.90
CA VAL A 2 -9.42 2.01 -23.99
C VAL A 2 -10.13 1.79 -22.64
N ILE A 3 -9.74 0.75 -21.89
CA ILE A 3 -10.36 0.46 -20.59
C ILE A 3 -10.14 1.61 -19.58
N CYS A 4 -8.94 2.18 -19.53
CA CYS A 4 -8.65 3.35 -18.70
C CYS A 4 -9.49 4.57 -19.10
N ALA A 5 -9.74 4.78 -20.40
CA ALA A 5 -10.59 5.86 -20.87
C ALA A 5 -12.06 5.67 -20.46
N ILE A 6 -12.57 4.44 -20.57
CA ILE A 6 -13.92 4.08 -20.10
C ILE A 6 -14.04 4.34 -18.59
N GLU A 7 -13.05 3.88 -17.83
CA GLU A 7 -13.01 4.06 -16.38
C GLU A 7 -12.95 5.55 -16.00
N ASN A 8 -12.14 6.35 -16.71
CA ASN A 8 -12.03 7.78 -16.49
C ASN A 8 -13.36 8.52 -16.69
N ILE A 9 -14.12 8.18 -17.74
CA ILE A 9 -15.44 8.77 -17.99
C ILE A 9 -16.40 8.43 -16.84
N ILE A 10 -16.44 7.17 -16.42
CA ILE A 10 -17.29 6.73 -15.29
C ILE A 10 -16.92 7.49 -14.01
N LEU A 11 -15.63 7.55 -13.69
CA LEU A 11 -15.13 8.25 -12.51
C LEU A 11 -15.37 9.76 -12.59
N SER A 12 -15.29 10.36 -13.78
CA SER A 12 -15.57 11.79 -13.98
C SER A 12 -17.01 12.14 -13.66
N VAL A 13 -17.97 11.29 -14.06
CA VAL A 13 -19.39 11.49 -13.73
C VAL A 13 -19.64 11.34 -12.23
N VAL A 14 -19.07 10.30 -11.62
CA VAL A 14 -19.26 10.01 -10.19
C VAL A 14 -18.58 11.06 -9.31
N LEU A 15 -17.27 11.25 -9.47
CA LEU A 15 -16.50 12.21 -8.67
C LEU A 15 -16.88 13.65 -9.00
N GLY A 16 -17.26 13.95 -10.23
CA GLY A 16 -17.80 15.26 -10.62
C GLY A 16 -19.08 15.61 -9.88
N GLY A 17 -19.94 14.61 -9.61
CA GLY A 17 -21.13 14.79 -8.79
C GLY A 17 -20.84 15.09 -7.31
N PHE A 18 -19.80 14.48 -6.74
CA PHE A 18 -19.46 14.66 -5.32
C PHE A 18 -18.52 15.83 -5.02
N LEU A 19 -17.54 16.07 -5.88
CA LEU A 19 -16.42 17.01 -5.68
C LEU A 19 -16.37 18.13 -6.72
N GLY A 20 -17.35 18.20 -7.63
CA GLY A 20 -17.38 19.19 -8.70
C GLY A 20 -16.20 19.05 -9.67
N VAL A 21 -15.68 20.19 -10.15
CA VAL A 21 -14.57 20.22 -11.13
C VAL A 21 -13.32 19.49 -10.62
N ALA A 22 -13.04 19.56 -9.31
CA ALA A 22 -11.90 18.84 -8.72
C ALA A 22 -12.04 17.33 -8.92
N GLY A 23 -13.24 16.77 -8.76
CA GLY A 23 -13.51 15.36 -8.98
C GLY A 23 -13.23 14.91 -10.41
N ILE A 24 -13.59 15.73 -11.40
CA ILE A 24 -13.31 15.48 -12.83
C ILE A 24 -11.80 15.46 -13.07
N LEU A 25 -11.04 16.38 -12.46
CA LEU A 25 -9.58 16.40 -12.57
C LEU A 25 -8.94 15.15 -11.93
N PHE A 26 -9.46 14.71 -10.78
CA PHE A 26 -8.96 13.51 -10.10
C PHE A 26 -9.31 12.21 -10.83
N ALA A 27 -10.41 12.16 -11.58
CA ALA A 27 -10.85 10.95 -12.29
C ALA A 27 -9.75 10.36 -13.19
N SER A 28 -8.95 11.21 -13.84
CA SER A 28 -7.82 10.78 -14.68
C SER A 28 -6.69 10.10 -13.92
N SER A 29 -6.41 10.56 -12.70
CA SER A 29 -5.38 9.96 -11.84
C SER A 29 -5.87 8.62 -11.30
N PHE A 30 -7.12 8.56 -10.84
CA PHE A 30 -7.71 7.33 -10.32
C PHE A 30 -7.84 6.26 -11.41
N SER A 31 -8.33 6.59 -12.60
CA SER A 31 -8.48 5.62 -13.70
C SER A 31 -7.15 4.98 -14.10
N ARG A 32 -6.06 5.77 -14.08
CA ARG A 32 -4.71 5.24 -14.28
C ARG A 32 -4.35 4.29 -13.16
N ILE A 33 -4.41 4.74 -11.90
CA ILE A 33 -4.02 3.94 -10.73
C ILE A 33 -4.74 2.59 -10.73
N THR A 34 -6.06 2.58 -10.92
CA THR A 34 -6.81 1.33 -10.95
C THR A 34 -6.33 0.45 -12.10
N THR A 35 -6.29 0.96 -13.34
CA THR A 35 -5.81 0.23 -14.54
C THR A 35 -4.43 -0.41 -14.35
N TYR A 36 -3.50 0.32 -13.72
CA TYR A 36 -2.17 -0.16 -13.38
C TYR A 36 -2.18 -1.34 -12.39
N ILE A 37 -3.12 -1.38 -11.45
CA ILE A 37 -3.16 -2.41 -10.39
C ILE A 37 -3.72 -3.75 -10.90
N TRP A 38 -4.75 -3.73 -11.74
CA TRP A 38 -5.53 -4.94 -12.11
C TRP A 38 -5.39 -5.41 -13.56
N ILE A 39 -5.12 -4.51 -14.52
CA ILE A 39 -5.15 -4.85 -15.94
C ILE A 39 -3.73 -5.03 -16.44
N GLU A 40 -2.85 -4.07 -16.17
CA GLU A 40 -1.48 -4.12 -16.67
C GLU A 40 -0.68 -5.35 -16.20
N PRO A 41 -0.74 -5.81 -14.94
CA PRO A 41 -0.01 -7.00 -14.53
C PRO A 41 -0.56 -8.23 -15.24
N LYS A 42 -1.88 -8.30 -15.45
CA LYS A 42 -2.51 -9.42 -16.16
C LYS A 42 -2.04 -9.51 -17.61
N ILE A 43 -1.96 -8.37 -18.29
CA ILE A 43 -1.45 -8.29 -19.68
C ILE A 43 0.04 -8.62 -19.69
N LEU A 44 0.84 -7.98 -18.83
CA LEU A 44 2.29 -8.16 -18.77
C LEU A 44 2.69 -9.63 -18.51
N PHE A 45 2.11 -10.26 -17.50
CA PHE A 45 2.42 -11.65 -17.16
C PHE A 45 1.96 -12.63 -18.23
N LYS A 46 0.80 -12.39 -18.85
CA LYS A 46 0.26 -13.25 -19.90
C LYS A 46 1.03 -13.11 -21.21
N GLU A 47 1.21 -11.90 -21.71
CA GLU A 47 1.77 -11.65 -23.05
C GLU A 47 3.30 -11.73 -23.09
N TYR A 48 4.00 -11.21 -22.06
CA TYR A 48 5.47 -11.16 -22.08
C TYR A 48 6.11 -12.33 -21.34
N PHE A 49 5.51 -12.78 -20.24
CA PHE A 49 6.11 -13.82 -19.40
C PHE A 49 5.47 -15.21 -19.61
N ASN A 50 4.39 -15.33 -20.38
CA ASN A 50 3.62 -16.57 -20.57
C ASN A 50 3.33 -17.31 -19.25
N ARG A 51 3.06 -16.55 -18.18
CA ARG A 51 2.79 -17.07 -16.83
C ARG A 51 1.54 -16.42 -16.24
N GLU A 52 0.91 -17.11 -15.31
CA GLU A 52 -0.23 -16.55 -14.58
C GLU A 52 0.21 -15.44 -13.60
N ALA A 53 -0.52 -14.33 -13.60
CA ALA A 53 -0.34 -13.21 -12.67
C ALA A 53 -0.74 -13.56 -11.22
N ASN A 54 -1.26 -14.76 -10.96
CA ASN A 54 -1.77 -15.21 -9.66
C ASN A 54 -0.74 -15.04 -8.53
N ARG A 55 0.53 -15.33 -8.79
CA ARG A 55 1.60 -15.16 -7.79
C ARG A 55 1.86 -13.69 -7.45
N TYR A 56 1.64 -12.77 -8.39
CA TYR A 56 1.74 -11.33 -8.14
C TYR A 56 0.57 -10.86 -7.27
N TYR A 57 -0.66 -11.21 -7.65
CA TYR A 57 -1.85 -10.87 -6.87
C TYR A 57 -1.82 -11.45 -5.47
N MET A 58 -1.37 -12.69 -5.29
CA MET A 58 -1.22 -13.28 -3.96
C MET A 58 -0.25 -12.49 -3.07
N LYS A 59 0.87 -12.00 -3.62
CA LYS A 59 1.79 -11.14 -2.86
C LYS A 59 1.15 -9.79 -2.53
N LEU A 60 0.42 -9.20 -3.47
CA LEU A 60 -0.28 -7.94 -3.27
C LEU A 60 -1.34 -8.06 -2.16
N SER A 61 -2.14 -9.14 -2.18
CA SER A 61 -3.14 -9.43 -1.15
C SER A 61 -2.50 -9.65 0.22
N VAL A 62 -1.39 -10.38 0.30
CA VAL A 62 -0.65 -10.55 1.57
C VAL A 62 -0.17 -9.20 2.10
N ASN A 63 0.39 -8.33 1.24
CA ASN A 63 0.82 -7.00 1.66
C ASN A 63 -0.37 -6.15 2.13
N PHE A 64 -1.50 -6.22 1.42
CA PHE A 64 -2.73 -5.52 1.81
C PHE A 64 -3.23 -5.97 3.18
N ILE A 65 -3.21 -7.28 3.46
CA ILE A 65 -3.57 -7.83 4.78
C ILE A 65 -2.61 -7.33 5.87
N ILE A 66 -1.30 -7.32 5.60
CA ILE A 66 -0.30 -6.82 6.56
C ILE A 66 -0.54 -5.35 6.89
N VAL A 67 -0.74 -4.50 5.88
CA VAL A 67 -1.03 -3.07 6.09
C VAL A 67 -2.33 -2.88 6.85
N SER A 68 -3.38 -3.62 6.47
CA SER A 68 -4.68 -3.57 7.15
C SER A 68 -4.58 -3.97 8.63
N LEU A 69 -3.77 -4.99 8.95
CA LEU A 69 -3.51 -5.39 10.34
C LEU A 69 -2.79 -4.28 11.11
N ILE A 70 -1.73 -3.70 10.53
CA ILE A 70 -0.99 -2.60 11.17
C ILE A 70 -1.94 -1.44 11.47
N THR A 71 -2.73 -1.01 10.48
CA THR A 71 -3.73 0.06 10.66
C THR A 71 -4.77 -0.28 11.72
N PHE A 72 -5.28 -1.52 11.72
CA PHE A 72 -6.23 -1.98 12.73
C PHE A 72 -5.67 -1.89 14.15
N PHE A 73 -4.42 -2.32 14.37
CA PHE A 73 -3.76 -2.20 15.67
C PHE A 73 -3.47 -0.74 16.04
N SER A 74 -3.10 0.10 15.08
CA SER A 74 -2.93 1.54 15.30
C SER A 74 -4.24 2.19 15.76
N LEU A 75 -5.38 1.82 15.17
CA LEU A 75 -6.70 2.32 15.59
C LEU A 75 -7.06 1.86 17.00
N ILE A 76 -6.71 0.64 17.40
CA ILE A 76 -6.90 0.17 18.78
C ILE A 76 -6.11 1.04 19.76
N ILE A 77 -4.85 1.36 19.43
CA ILE A 77 -4.00 2.20 20.27
C ILE A 77 -4.57 3.61 20.41
N ASP A 78 -5.00 4.21 19.31
CA ASP A 78 -5.59 5.56 19.29
C ASP A 78 -6.82 5.64 20.22
N ASN A 79 -7.71 4.65 20.13
CA ASN A 79 -8.88 4.55 21.02
C ASN A 79 -8.53 4.38 22.52
N ILE A 80 -7.37 3.81 22.85
CA ILE A 80 -6.93 3.59 24.24
C ILE A 80 -6.25 4.86 24.80
N ILE A 81 -5.41 5.52 24.02
CA ILE A 81 -4.58 6.63 24.49
C ILE A 81 -5.38 7.94 24.55
N ASN A 82 -6.25 8.18 23.55
CA ASN A 82 -7.04 9.40 23.39
C ASN A 82 -6.23 10.69 23.69
N PRO A 83 -5.41 11.15 22.75
CA PRO A 83 -4.41 12.20 23.00
C PRO A 83 -5.05 13.57 23.25
N ASN A 84 -5.15 13.97 24.52
CA ASN A 84 -5.69 15.27 24.90
C ASN A 84 -4.66 16.42 24.88
N ASN A 85 -3.37 16.10 24.79
CA ASN A 85 -2.26 17.07 24.83
C ASN A 85 -1.16 16.67 23.84
N PHE A 86 -0.36 17.64 23.37
CA PHE A 86 0.74 17.39 22.43
C PHE A 86 1.79 16.38 22.93
N ILE A 87 2.02 16.29 24.24
CA ILE A 87 2.96 15.31 24.82
C ILE A 87 2.41 13.89 24.64
N ILE A 88 1.12 13.68 24.92
CA ILE A 88 0.47 12.38 24.78
C ILE A 88 0.41 11.98 23.31
N PHE A 89 0.12 12.92 22.41
CA PHE A 89 0.21 12.72 20.96
C PHE A 89 1.62 12.28 20.52
N GLY A 90 2.67 12.90 21.06
CA GLY A 90 4.05 12.50 20.80
C GLY A 90 4.37 11.08 21.27
N ILE A 91 3.87 10.69 22.44
CA ILE A 91 4.03 9.33 22.98
C ILE A 91 3.29 8.32 22.09
N GLU A 92 2.04 8.61 21.71
CA GLU A 92 1.26 7.78 20.81
C GLU A 92 1.98 7.57 19.47
N PHE A 93 2.50 8.64 18.88
CA PHE A 93 3.26 8.57 17.63
C PHE A 93 4.44 7.60 17.74
N ILE A 94 5.21 7.67 18.84
CA ILE A 94 6.33 6.76 19.09
C ILE A 94 5.85 5.31 19.22
N ILE A 95 4.74 5.07 19.93
CA ILE A 95 4.17 3.74 20.11
C ILE A 95 3.70 3.16 18.77
N VAL A 96 2.92 3.91 17.99
CA VAL A 96 2.42 3.50 16.68
C VAL A 96 3.58 3.28 15.69
N PHE A 97 4.62 4.12 15.75
CA PHE A 97 5.82 3.95 14.95
C PHE A 97 6.55 2.65 15.28
N ILE A 98 6.80 2.37 16.57
CA ILE A 98 7.45 1.14 17.02
C ILE A 98 6.62 -0.09 16.63
N LEU A 99 5.29 -0.03 16.79
CA LEU A 99 4.40 -1.11 16.38
C LEU A 99 4.47 -1.36 14.87
N SER A 100 4.40 -0.30 14.06
CA SER A 100 4.41 -0.40 12.60
C SER A 100 5.72 -0.96 12.07
N VAL A 101 6.85 -0.48 12.60
CA VAL A 101 8.19 -0.99 12.27
C VAL A 101 8.36 -2.42 12.76
N GLY A 102 7.98 -2.72 14.01
CA GLY A 102 8.07 -4.05 14.58
C GLY A 102 7.27 -5.09 13.79
N MET A 103 6.00 -4.80 13.48
CA MET A 103 5.14 -5.69 12.69
C MET A 103 5.67 -5.89 11.27
N SER A 104 6.06 -4.81 10.58
CA SER A 104 6.61 -4.92 9.23
C SER A 104 7.87 -5.79 9.22
N LEU A 105 8.82 -5.56 10.14
CA LEU A 105 10.01 -6.42 10.26
C LEU A 105 9.65 -7.87 10.56
N PHE A 106 8.67 -8.12 11.44
CA PHE A 106 8.22 -9.47 11.78
C PHE A 106 7.62 -10.21 10.57
N PHE A 107 6.72 -9.57 9.82
CA PHE A 107 6.10 -10.19 8.64
C PHE A 107 7.11 -10.37 7.49
N TYR A 108 8.00 -9.41 7.27
CA TYR A 108 8.99 -9.47 6.19
C TYR A 108 10.29 -10.21 6.56
N ARG A 109 10.44 -10.75 7.77
CA ARG A 109 11.68 -11.42 8.24
C ARG A 109 12.18 -12.54 7.31
N LYS A 110 11.27 -13.29 6.70
CA LYS A 110 11.61 -14.39 5.76
C LYS A 110 11.67 -13.94 4.30
N SER A 111 11.38 -12.67 4.02
CA SER A 111 11.39 -12.14 2.65
C SER A 111 12.80 -12.11 2.07
N ARG A 112 12.90 -12.22 0.73
CA ARG A 112 14.18 -12.11 0.03
C ARG A 112 14.82 -10.73 0.22
N GLY A 113 14.00 -9.68 0.24
CA GLY A 113 14.47 -8.29 0.47
C GLY A 113 15.16 -8.14 1.82
N MET A 114 14.57 -8.70 2.88
CA MET A 114 15.18 -8.65 4.22
C MET A 114 16.53 -9.38 4.28
N LYS A 115 16.65 -10.55 3.61
CA LYS A 115 17.93 -11.27 3.52
C LYS A 115 19.01 -10.43 2.84
N ILE A 116 18.64 -9.73 1.76
CA ILE A 116 19.55 -8.83 1.04
C ILE A 116 20.00 -7.68 1.94
N ILE A 117 19.06 -7.00 2.62
CA ILE A 117 19.37 -5.90 3.54
C ILE A 117 20.33 -6.39 4.65
N ILE A 118 20.06 -7.55 5.26
CA ILE A 118 20.93 -8.12 6.29
C ILE A 118 22.32 -8.43 5.72
N SER A 119 22.43 -8.95 4.50
CA SER A 119 23.74 -9.20 3.87
C SER A 119 24.53 -7.91 3.62
N PHE A 120 23.87 -6.83 3.20
CA PHE A 120 24.51 -5.52 3.02
C PHE A 120 25.00 -4.94 4.34
N VAL A 121 24.16 -4.99 5.38
CA VAL A 121 24.51 -4.51 6.72
C VAL A 121 25.69 -5.31 7.28
N LYS A 122 25.67 -6.65 7.16
CA LYS A 122 26.79 -7.50 7.58
C LYS A 122 28.08 -7.16 6.84
N ASN A 123 28.04 -6.99 5.52
CA ASN A 123 29.22 -6.65 4.73
C ASN A 123 29.81 -5.27 5.05
N LYS A 124 29.01 -4.33 5.59
CA LYS A 124 29.49 -2.99 5.95
C LYS A 124 29.97 -2.89 7.41
N ILE A 125 29.43 -3.74 8.29
CA ILE A 125 29.80 -3.79 9.72
C ILE A 125 31.00 -4.72 9.97
N PHE A 126 31.13 -5.83 9.22
CA PHE A 126 32.21 -6.81 9.36
C PHE A 126 33.37 -6.57 8.38
N LYS A 127 33.56 -5.33 7.93
CA LYS A 127 34.70 -4.88 7.13
C LYS A 127 35.51 -3.91 7.96
#